data_AF-A0A2H9TKQ2-F1
#
_entry.id   AF-A0A2H9TKQ2-F1
#
_cell.length_a   1.000
_cell.length_b   1.000
_cell.length_c   1.000
_cell.angle_alpha   90.00
_cell.angle_beta   90.00
_cell.angle_gamma   90.00
#
_symmetry.space_group_name_H-M   'P 1'
#
loop_
_entity.id
_entity.type
_entity.pdbx_description
1 polymer ?
#
loop_
_entity_poly.entity_id
_entity_poly.type
_entity_poly.pdbx_seq_one_letter_code
_entity_poly.pdbx_strand_id
1 'polypeptide(L)'
;MVTQSGIVVKDLTDFRDSPDGIGRFLALFEIVLPYKLPEGPLPVLTLEAAHDYKWSMLKMAWDNSIAQNALCNNRDHADRFAKAIMSNLLANDSELGKPAVILKDNEEPFEPAFDSFLGKGYIAIATIFDKVQPGCYLESALYSYQSLMNFAKLFHSPDPREREWLQMLLEGRIAAFFGRINEPVIMGALKTILGMAQAAFLDVKSSATHVTLRPIASMIYITDT
;
A
#
# COMPACT_ATOMS: atom_id res chain seq x y z
N MET A 1 -0.97 5.44 -42.17
CA MET A 1 -0.64 4.38 -41.19
C MET A 1 -0.23 5.10 -39.92
N VAL A 2 -1.18 5.33 -39.02
CA VAL A 2 -1.04 6.18 -37.81
C VAL A 2 -0.88 5.24 -36.62
N THR A 3 0.21 5.37 -35.90
CA THR A 3 0.48 4.60 -34.67
C THR A 3 -0.39 5.14 -33.53
N GLN A 4 -1.31 4.31 -33.06
CA GLN A 4 -2.24 4.54 -31.93
C GLN A 4 -1.54 4.60 -30.55
N SER A 5 -0.32 5.14 -30.48
CA SER A 5 0.49 5.20 -29.26
C SER A 5 0.71 6.63 -28.74
N GLY A 6 0.40 7.65 -29.55
CA GLY A 6 0.65 9.05 -29.21
C GLY A 6 -0.45 9.74 -28.40
N ILE A 7 -1.63 9.14 -28.26
CA ILE A 7 -2.81 9.78 -27.63
C ILE A 7 -2.85 9.53 -26.12
N VAL A 8 -2.47 8.33 -25.66
CA VAL A 8 -2.54 7.97 -24.23
C VAL A 8 -1.46 8.68 -23.40
N VAL A 9 -0.27 8.91 -23.96
CA VAL A 9 0.84 9.55 -23.24
C VAL A 9 0.63 11.07 -23.10
N LYS A 10 -0.04 11.70 -24.08
CA LYS A 10 -0.21 13.16 -24.12
C LYS A 10 -1.28 13.66 -23.12
N ASP A 11 -2.37 12.91 -22.96
CA ASP A 11 -3.47 13.25 -22.03
C ASP A 11 -3.07 13.05 -20.55
N LEU A 12 -2.01 12.29 -20.30
CA LEU A 12 -1.52 11.94 -18.95
C LEU A 12 -0.26 12.70 -18.56
N THR A 13 0.29 13.57 -19.40
CA THR A 13 1.26 14.59 -18.93
C THR A 13 0.57 15.85 -18.41
N ASP A 14 -0.67 16.09 -18.84
CA ASP A 14 -1.47 17.27 -18.49
C ASP A 14 -2.01 17.27 -17.05
N PHE A 15 -1.86 16.17 -16.29
CA PHE A 15 -2.19 16.20 -14.87
C PHE A 15 -1.22 17.01 -14.03
N ARG A 16 0.00 17.27 -14.54
CA ARG A 16 1.05 17.94 -13.77
C ARG A 16 0.68 19.37 -13.38
N ASP A 17 -0.13 20.03 -14.20
CA ASP A 17 -0.32 21.48 -14.10
C ASP A 17 -1.78 21.89 -13.82
N SER A 18 -2.69 20.93 -13.57
CA SER A 18 -4.11 21.22 -13.31
C SER A 18 -4.68 20.50 -12.07
N PRO A 19 -5.56 21.17 -11.29
CA PRO A 19 -6.29 20.53 -10.18
C PRO A 19 -7.11 19.31 -10.60
N ASP A 20 -7.69 19.34 -11.80
CA ASP A 20 -8.45 18.21 -12.39
C ASP A 20 -7.56 17.01 -12.68
N GLY A 21 -6.26 17.25 -12.88
CA GLY A 21 -5.23 16.24 -13.02
C GLY A 21 -5.16 15.27 -11.85
N ILE A 22 -5.33 15.76 -10.62
CA ILE A 22 -5.27 14.92 -9.42
C ILE A 22 -6.48 14.01 -9.33
N GLY A 23 -7.68 14.50 -9.69
CA GLY A 23 -8.86 13.66 -9.76
C GLY A 23 -8.68 12.48 -10.73
N ARG A 24 -8.11 12.73 -11.91
CA ARG A 24 -7.79 11.68 -12.91
C ARG A 24 -6.74 10.70 -12.40
N PHE A 25 -5.66 11.21 -11.79
CA PHE A 25 -4.63 10.38 -11.18
C PHE A 25 -5.23 9.46 -10.10
N LEU A 26 -6.04 10.00 -9.19
CA LEU A 26 -6.67 9.21 -8.13
C LEU A 26 -7.59 8.13 -8.71
N ALA A 27 -8.40 8.48 -9.72
CA ALA A 27 -9.27 7.51 -10.39
C ALA A 27 -8.47 6.35 -11.01
N LEU A 28 -7.32 6.63 -11.63
CA LEU A 28 -6.43 5.59 -12.16
C LEU A 28 -5.75 4.80 -11.04
N PHE A 29 -5.32 5.47 -9.99
CA PHE A 29 -4.58 4.85 -8.90
C PHE A 29 -5.46 3.94 -8.02
N GLU A 30 -6.76 4.23 -7.93
CA GLU A 30 -7.77 3.40 -7.28
C GLU A 30 -7.99 2.04 -7.96
N ILE A 31 -7.60 1.87 -9.23
CA ILE A 31 -7.78 0.61 -9.97
C ILE A 31 -6.78 -0.43 -9.50
N VAL A 32 -7.18 -1.38 -8.65
CA VAL A 32 -6.32 -2.50 -8.23
C VAL A 32 -6.08 -3.43 -9.42
N LEU A 33 -4.84 -3.50 -9.90
CA LEU A 33 -4.43 -4.40 -10.97
C LEU A 33 -4.23 -5.81 -10.41
N PRO A 34 -4.67 -6.87 -11.12
CA PRO A 34 -4.46 -8.24 -10.67
C PRO A 34 -2.96 -8.60 -10.68
N TYR A 35 -2.59 -9.70 -10.02
CA TYR A 35 -1.24 -10.25 -10.14
C TYR A 35 -1.07 -11.10 -11.42
N LYS A 36 -2.13 -11.78 -11.84
CA LYS A 36 -2.13 -12.64 -13.04
C LYS A 36 -3.37 -12.35 -13.90
N LEU A 37 -3.18 -12.29 -15.21
CA LEU A 37 -4.31 -12.22 -16.15
C LEU A 37 -4.93 -13.62 -16.33
N PRO A 38 -6.25 -13.69 -16.58
CA PRO A 38 -6.87 -14.94 -17.03
C PRO A 38 -6.16 -15.47 -18.27
N GLU A 39 -6.10 -16.79 -18.41
CA GLU A 39 -5.56 -17.42 -19.62
C GLU A 39 -6.41 -17.01 -20.82
N GLY A 40 -5.78 -16.36 -21.80
CA GLY A 40 -6.46 -15.74 -22.93
C GLY A 40 -5.48 -15.00 -23.85
N PRO A 41 -5.97 -14.42 -24.97
CA PRO A 41 -5.12 -13.67 -25.87
C PRO A 41 -4.42 -12.53 -25.11
N LEU A 42 -3.09 -12.44 -25.28
CA LEU A 42 -2.27 -11.45 -24.59
C LEU A 42 -2.79 -10.04 -24.92
N PRO A 43 -3.13 -9.21 -23.92
CA PRO A 43 -3.48 -7.83 -24.16
C PRO A 43 -2.29 -7.08 -24.78
N VAL A 44 -2.61 -6.01 -25.53
CA VAL A 44 -1.63 -5.12 -26.19
C VAL A 44 -0.64 -4.50 -25.19
N LEU A 45 -1.02 -4.41 -23.91
CA LEU A 45 -0.18 -3.99 -22.80
C LEU A 45 0.03 -5.17 -21.84
N THR A 46 1.28 -5.49 -21.52
CA THR A 46 1.58 -6.51 -20.50
C THR A 46 1.16 -6.03 -19.11
N LEU A 47 0.76 -6.96 -18.25
CA LEU A 47 0.38 -6.63 -16.86
C LEU A 47 1.54 -5.96 -16.09
N GLU A 48 2.77 -6.41 -16.33
CA GLU A 48 3.98 -5.78 -15.80
C GLU A 48 4.11 -4.32 -16.24
N ALA A 49 3.93 -4.03 -17.53
CA ALA A 49 3.97 -2.65 -18.03
C ALA A 49 2.86 -1.78 -17.41
N ALA A 50 1.68 -2.35 -17.14
CA ALA A 50 0.60 -1.63 -16.45
C ALA A 50 0.95 -1.29 -15.00
N HIS A 51 1.57 -2.23 -14.27
CA HIS A 51 2.06 -1.99 -12.90
C HIS A 51 3.18 -0.95 -12.88
N ASP A 52 4.17 -1.07 -13.77
CA ASP A 52 5.27 -0.10 -13.87
C ASP A 52 4.77 1.30 -14.22
N TYR A 53 3.80 1.39 -15.14
CA TYR A 53 3.14 2.65 -15.46
C TYR A 53 2.46 3.25 -14.22
N LYS A 54 1.72 2.44 -13.46
CA LYS A 54 1.01 2.87 -12.26
C LYS A 54 1.96 3.42 -11.18
N TRP A 55 3.06 2.71 -10.91
CA TRP A 55 4.05 3.17 -9.92
C TRP A 55 4.82 4.40 -10.40
N SER A 56 5.07 4.51 -11.72
CA SER A 56 5.65 5.71 -12.32
C SER A 56 4.73 6.92 -12.16
N MET A 57 3.41 6.73 -12.31
CA MET A 57 2.42 7.78 -12.08
C MET A 57 2.37 8.22 -10.62
N LEU A 58 2.40 7.26 -9.68
CA LEU A 58 2.50 7.59 -8.26
C LEU A 58 3.74 8.43 -7.97
N LYS A 59 4.90 8.02 -8.49
CA LYS A 59 6.15 8.76 -8.33
C LYS A 59 6.07 10.16 -8.93
N MET A 60 5.53 10.29 -10.15
CA MET A 60 5.38 11.59 -10.81
C MET A 60 4.41 12.52 -10.08
N ALA A 61 3.30 11.98 -9.55
CA ALA A 61 2.38 12.74 -8.71
C ALA A 61 3.07 13.16 -7.41
N TRP A 62 3.81 12.25 -6.77
CA TRP A 62 4.50 12.57 -5.53
C TRP A 62 5.65 13.56 -5.71
N ASP A 63 6.40 13.54 -6.82
CA ASP A 63 7.48 14.50 -7.06
C ASP A 63 6.95 15.90 -7.49
N ASN A 64 5.63 16.04 -7.71
CA ASN A 64 5.00 17.28 -8.13
C ASN A 64 4.42 18.04 -6.91
N SER A 65 4.87 19.29 -6.70
CA SER A 65 4.43 20.11 -5.56
C SER A 65 2.94 20.49 -5.60
N ILE A 66 2.36 20.70 -6.79
CA ILE A 66 0.92 20.98 -6.95
C ILE A 66 0.11 19.77 -6.51
N ALA A 67 0.55 18.57 -6.93
CA ALA A 67 -0.08 17.32 -6.56
C ALA A 67 0.03 17.03 -5.05
N GLN A 68 1.22 17.19 -4.46
CA GLN A 68 1.40 17.11 -3.02
C GLN A 68 0.49 18.10 -2.28
N ASN A 69 0.45 19.35 -2.73
CA ASN A 69 -0.38 20.39 -2.12
C ASN A 69 -1.87 20.04 -2.20
N ALA A 70 -2.33 19.48 -3.32
CA ALA A 70 -3.70 19.01 -3.47
C ALA A 70 -4.04 17.85 -2.52
N LEU A 71 -3.13 16.88 -2.36
CA LEU A 71 -3.31 15.77 -1.42
C LEU A 71 -3.26 16.24 0.04
N CYS A 72 -2.39 17.19 0.37
CA CYS A 72 -2.23 17.69 1.74
C CYS A 72 -3.39 18.60 2.19
N ASN A 73 -3.98 19.38 1.27
CA ASN A 73 -4.97 20.41 1.60
C ASN A 73 -6.42 20.07 1.20
N ASN A 74 -6.66 18.95 0.52
CA ASN A 74 -8.01 18.46 0.23
C ASN A 74 -8.24 17.10 0.91
N ARG A 75 -9.16 17.06 1.88
CA ARG A 75 -9.49 15.85 2.64
C ARG A 75 -9.98 14.70 1.75
N ASP A 76 -10.85 14.97 0.77
CA ASP A 76 -11.37 13.92 -0.12
C ASP A 76 -10.23 13.27 -0.92
N HIS A 77 -9.33 14.09 -1.47
CA HIS A 77 -8.16 13.60 -2.18
C HIS A 77 -7.23 12.78 -1.28
N ALA A 78 -6.98 13.25 -0.05
CA ALA A 78 -6.19 12.52 0.95
C ALA A 78 -6.76 11.14 1.27
N ASP A 79 -8.06 11.08 1.58
CA ASP A 79 -8.75 9.85 1.98
C ASP A 79 -8.78 8.84 0.82
N ARG A 80 -9.10 9.31 -0.39
CA ARG A 80 -9.07 8.49 -1.62
C ARG A 80 -7.68 7.95 -1.90
N PHE A 81 -6.66 8.80 -1.80
CA PHE A 81 -5.28 8.38 -2.00
C PHE A 81 -4.83 7.33 -0.97
N ALA A 82 -5.07 7.56 0.32
CA ALA A 82 -4.74 6.61 1.37
C ALA A 82 -5.45 5.27 1.16
N LYS A 83 -6.75 5.30 0.84
CA LYS A 83 -7.53 4.10 0.50
C LYS A 83 -6.98 3.38 -0.72
N ALA A 84 -6.59 4.11 -1.77
CA ALA A 84 -6.00 3.54 -2.97
C ALA A 84 -4.66 2.86 -2.65
N ILE A 85 -3.78 3.48 -1.86
CA ILE A 85 -2.53 2.84 -1.40
C ILE A 85 -2.86 1.52 -0.69
N MET A 86 -3.79 1.53 0.27
CA MET A 86 -4.14 0.34 1.04
C MET A 86 -4.68 -0.77 0.14
N SER A 87 -5.56 -0.41 -0.80
CA SER A 87 -6.17 -1.37 -1.73
C SER A 87 -5.14 -2.00 -2.67
N ASN A 88 -4.11 -1.25 -3.07
CA ASN A 88 -3.02 -1.78 -3.90
C ASN A 88 -2.05 -2.69 -3.14
N LEU A 89 -1.84 -2.47 -1.84
CA LEU A 89 -1.02 -3.36 -1.01
C LEU A 89 -1.77 -4.62 -0.57
N LEU A 90 -3.00 -4.45 -0.10
CA LEU A 90 -3.85 -5.56 0.33
C LEU A 90 -4.33 -6.40 -0.85
N ALA A 91 -4.39 -5.84 -2.05
CA ALA A 91 -5.04 -6.45 -3.21
C ALA A 91 -6.53 -6.76 -2.93
N ASN A 92 -7.20 -7.39 -3.90
CA ASN A 92 -8.60 -7.84 -3.72
C ASN A 92 -8.64 -9.10 -2.85
N ASP A 93 -9.77 -9.37 -2.19
CA ASP A 93 -9.95 -10.59 -1.36
C ASP A 93 -9.66 -11.89 -2.12
N SER A 94 -9.91 -11.93 -3.44
CA SER A 94 -9.56 -13.08 -4.29
C SER A 94 -8.04 -13.28 -4.46
N GLU A 95 -7.27 -12.20 -4.42
CA GLU A 95 -5.80 -12.21 -4.49
C GLU A 95 -5.17 -12.54 -3.12
N LEU A 96 -5.90 -12.29 -2.03
CA LEU A 96 -5.52 -12.67 -0.67
C LEU A 96 -5.56 -14.19 -0.44
N GLY A 97 -6.38 -14.91 -1.21
CA GLY A 97 -6.53 -16.36 -1.12
C GLY A 97 -5.56 -17.17 -1.99
N LYS A 98 -4.59 -16.53 -2.66
CA LYS A 98 -3.65 -17.26 -3.52
C LYS A 98 -2.70 -18.11 -2.68
N PRO A 99 -2.47 -19.38 -3.05
CA PRO A 99 -1.49 -20.21 -2.37
C PRO A 99 -0.10 -19.59 -2.57
N ALA A 100 0.66 -19.43 -1.49
CA ALA A 100 2.07 -19.11 -1.60
C ALA A 100 2.75 -20.23 -2.35
N VAL A 101 3.70 -19.83 -3.17
CA VAL A 101 4.50 -20.76 -3.93
C VAL A 101 5.58 -21.30 -2.99
N ILE A 102 5.48 -22.59 -2.66
CA ILE A 102 6.53 -23.35 -2.01
C ILE A 102 7.23 -24.13 -3.14
N LEU A 103 8.41 -23.69 -3.57
CA LEU A 103 9.11 -24.29 -4.71
C LEU A 103 9.78 -25.62 -4.35
N LYS A 104 10.16 -25.82 -3.07
CA LYS A 104 10.72 -27.06 -2.52
C LYS A 104 10.36 -27.22 -1.05
N ASP A 105 10.35 -28.47 -0.57
CA ASP A 105 10.27 -28.77 0.86
C ASP A 105 11.39 -28.02 1.61
N ASN A 106 11.01 -27.18 2.58
CA ASN A 106 11.85 -26.28 3.39
C ASN A 106 12.21 -24.90 2.79
N GLU A 107 11.67 -24.50 1.64
CA GLU A 107 11.78 -23.11 1.20
C GLU A 107 10.68 -22.24 1.83
N GLU A 108 11.04 -21.03 2.25
CA GLU A 108 10.06 -20.09 2.78
C GLU A 108 9.06 -19.70 1.68
N PRO A 109 7.77 -19.62 2.01
CA PRO A 109 6.76 -19.19 1.05
C PRO A 109 7.03 -17.75 0.61
N PHE A 110 6.98 -17.48 -0.69
CA PHE A 110 7.20 -16.15 -1.24
C PHE A 110 5.98 -15.65 -2.02
N GLU A 111 5.84 -14.33 -2.08
CA GLU A 111 4.83 -13.60 -2.84
C GLU A 111 5.37 -13.38 -4.28
N PRO A 112 4.79 -14.05 -5.29
CA PRO A 112 5.28 -13.92 -6.66
C PRO A 112 5.16 -12.51 -7.24
N ALA A 113 4.25 -11.69 -6.72
CA ALA A 113 4.09 -10.29 -7.09
C ALA A 113 5.20 -9.38 -6.55
N PHE A 114 5.98 -9.86 -5.59
CA PHE A 114 6.94 -9.05 -4.85
C PHE A 114 7.98 -8.41 -5.76
N ASP A 115 8.68 -9.26 -6.52
CA ASP A 115 9.76 -8.83 -7.41
C ASP A 115 9.23 -8.11 -8.66
N SER A 116 8.02 -8.43 -9.09
CA SER A 116 7.39 -7.78 -10.24
C SER A 116 7.00 -6.34 -9.93
N PHE A 117 6.27 -6.10 -8.82
CA PHE A 117 5.69 -4.79 -8.56
C PHE A 117 5.46 -4.41 -7.09
N LEU A 118 5.19 -5.36 -6.17
CA LEU A 118 4.89 -4.96 -4.78
C LEU A 118 6.10 -4.33 -4.09
N GLY A 119 7.32 -4.82 -4.32
CA GLY A 119 8.54 -4.23 -3.76
C GLY A 119 8.71 -2.76 -4.17
N LYS A 120 8.45 -2.43 -5.44
CA LYS A 120 8.43 -1.04 -5.94
C LYS A 120 7.35 -0.21 -5.24
N GLY A 121 6.19 -0.80 -5.00
CA GLY A 121 5.09 -0.20 -4.23
C GLY A 121 5.51 0.15 -2.80
N TYR A 122 6.12 -0.78 -2.07
CA TYR A 122 6.63 -0.56 -0.71
C TYR A 122 7.64 0.59 -0.66
N ILE A 123 8.59 0.65 -1.60
CA ILE A 123 9.57 1.74 -1.72
C ILE A 123 8.89 3.09 -1.95
N ALA A 124 7.93 3.14 -2.88
CA ALA A 124 7.21 4.37 -3.20
C ALA A 124 6.41 4.88 -1.99
N ILE A 125 5.76 3.96 -1.28
CA ILE A 125 4.98 4.27 -0.07
C ILE A 125 5.88 4.75 1.06
N ALA A 126 7.03 4.11 1.28
CA ALA A 126 8.02 4.56 2.26
C ALA A 126 8.47 6.00 1.98
N THR A 127 8.73 6.31 0.70
CA THR A 127 9.10 7.66 0.26
C THR A 127 8.00 8.69 0.52
N ILE A 128 6.72 8.29 0.38
CA ILE A 128 5.57 9.15 0.69
C ILE A 128 5.51 9.41 2.18
N PHE A 129 5.59 8.36 2.99
CA PHE A 129 5.57 8.48 4.43
C PHE A 129 6.73 9.34 4.96
N ASP A 130 7.93 9.23 4.41
CA ASP A 130 9.08 10.05 4.82
C ASP A 130 8.90 11.54 4.53
N LYS A 131 8.14 11.89 3.49
CA LYS A 131 8.03 13.26 2.98
C LYS A 131 6.67 13.92 3.27
N VAL A 132 5.69 13.19 3.78
CA VAL A 132 4.38 13.75 4.09
C VAL A 132 4.49 14.83 5.16
N GLN A 133 3.86 15.98 4.90
CA GLN A 133 3.97 17.13 5.78
C GLN A 133 3.21 16.89 7.10
N PRO A 134 3.79 17.24 8.26
CA PRO A 134 3.08 17.25 9.54
C PRO A 134 1.80 18.08 9.49
N GLY A 135 0.72 17.58 10.09
CA GLY A 135 -0.56 18.25 10.27
C GLY A 135 -1.47 18.32 9.03
N CYS A 136 -1.06 17.74 7.89
CA CYS A 136 -1.89 17.77 6.68
C CYS A 136 -2.97 16.67 6.67
N TYR A 137 -3.95 16.78 5.75
CA TYR A 137 -4.99 15.76 5.62
C TYR A 137 -4.45 14.42 5.16
N LEU A 138 -3.46 14.42 4.26
CA LEU A 138 -2.83 13.17 3.80
C LEU A 138 -2.15 12.43 4.95
N GLU A 139 -1.46 13.14 5.84
CA GLU A 139 -0.94 12.56 7.07
C GLU A 139 -2.11 11.92 7.84
N SER A 140 -3.12 12.71 8.22
CA SER A 140 -4.27 12.20 8.99
C SER A 140 -4.93 10.95 8.38
N ALA A 141 -5.04 10.87 7.05
CA ALA A 141 -5.60 9.72 6.34
C ALA A 141 -4.70 8.48 6.38
N LEU A 142 -3.41 8.64 6.09
CA LEU A 142 -2.42 7.55 6.11
C LEU A 142 -2.18 7.00 7.52
N TYR A 143 -2.28 7.86 8.54
CA TYR A 143 -2.09 7.51 9.95
C TYR A 143 -3.41 7.29 10.70
N SER A 144 -4.54 7.22 10.00
CA SER A 144 -5.81 6.87 10.62
C SER A 144 -5.75 5.47 11.22
N TYR A 145 -6.52 5.23 12.28
CA TYR A 145 -6.64 3.90 12.89
C TYR A 145 -6.94 2.81 11.85
N GLN A 146 -7.83 3.10 10.90
CA GLN A 146 -8.18 2.16 9.83
C GLN A 146 -7.02 1.84 8.90
N SER A 147 -6.23 2.85 8.49
CA SER A 147 -5.05 2.65 7.64
C SER A 147 -3.98 1.84 8.39
N LEU A 148 -3.71 2.18 9.65
CA LEU A 148 -2.78 1.42 10.50
C LEU A 148 -3.23 -0.03 10.68
N MET A 149 -4.52 -0.28 10.85
CA MET A 149 -5.02 -1.64 10.93
C MET A 149 -4.88 -2.41 9.63
N ASN A 150 -5.03 -1.74 8.50
CA ASN A 150 -4.82 -2.34 7.20
C ASN A 150 -3.33 -2.68 6.97
N PHE A 151 -2.39 -1.85 7.42
CA PHE A 151 -0.97 -2.22 7.44
C PHE A 151 -0.69 -3.40 8.36
N ALA A 152 -1.30 -3.44 9.55
CA ALA A 152 -1.06 -4.52 10.50
C ALA A 152 -1.49 -5.89 9.95
N LYS A 153 -2.57 -5.94 9.16
CA LYS A 153 -3.00 -7.18 8.47
C LYS A 153 -1.92 -7.75 7.55
N LEU A 154 -1.07 -6.90 6.97
CA LEU A 154 -0.02 -7.32 6.06
C LEU A 154 1.16 -8.01 6.79
N PHE A 155 1.30 -7.90 8.11
CA PHE A 155 2.33 -8.65 8.87
C PHE A 155 2.14 -10.16 8.83
N HIS A 156 0.95 -10.60 8.49
CA HIS A 156 0.66 -12.01 8.28
C HIS A 156 0.90 -12.44 6.82
N SER A 157 1.55 -11.59 5.99
CA SER A 157 2.05 -12.04 4.70
C SER A 157 2.97 -13.24 4.91
N PRO A 158 2.87 -14.30 4.10
CA PRO A 158 3.83 -15.42 4.12
C PRO A 158 5.26 -14.98 3.80
N ASP A 159 5.42 -13.90 3.02
CA ASP A 159 6.68 -13.50 2.44
C ASP A 159 7.46 -12.68 3.48
N PRO A 160 8.64 -13.17 3.92
CA PRO A 160 9.46 -12.44 4.89
C PRO A 160 9.82 -11.03 4.42
N ARG A 161 9.96 -10.82 3.10
CA ARG A 161 10.35 -9.53 2.52
C ARG A 161 9.24 -8.51 2.69
N GLU A 162 7.97 -8.90 2.50
CA GLU A 162 6.84 -8.01 2.76
C GLU A 162 6.80 -7.61 4.24
N ARG A 163 6.98 -8.56 5.16
CA ARG A 163 7.02 -8.29 6.60
C ARG A 163 8.14 -7.33 6.98
N GLU A 164 9.32 -7.49 6.40
CA GLU A 164 10.46 -6.58 6.62
C GLU A 164 10.15 -5.16 6.15
N TRP A 165 9.60 -4.99 4.95
CA TRP A 165 9.21 -3.67 4.45
C TRP A 165 8.14 -3.00 5.31
N LEU A 166 7.15 -3.76 5.77
CA LEU A 166 6.11 -3.26 6.67
C LEU A 166 6.67 -2.85 8.02
N GLN A 167 7.60 -3.64 8.57
CA GLN A 167 8.32 -3.29 9.78
C GLN A 167 9.07 -1.98 9.59
N MET A 168 9.86 -1.84 8.53
CA MET A 168 10.59 -0.60 8.24
C MET A 168 9.66 0.60 8.09
N LEU A 169 8.52 0.43 7.40
CA LEU A 169 7.50 1.46 7.26
C LEU A 169 7.02 1.93 8.63
N LEU A 170 6.57 1.02 9.48
CA LEU A 170 6.00 1.35 10.78
C LEU A 170 7.05 1.83 11.80
N GLU A 171 8.26 1.27 11.82
CA GLU A 171 9.34 1.73 12.70
C GLU A 171 9.76 3.17 12.40
N GLY A 172 9.94 3.50 11.12
CA GLY A 172 10.18 4.87 10.68
C GLY A 172 9.06 5.82 11.14
N ARG A 173 7.82 5.33 11.20
CA ARG A 173 6.67 6.12 11.68
C ARG A 173 6.68 6.30 13.18
N ILE A 174 6.90 5.22 13.93
CA ILE A 174 6.98 5.26 15.39
C ILE A 174 8.06 6.27 15.80
N ALA A 175 9.23 6.23 15.16
CA ALA A 175 10.31 7.20 15.41
C ALA A 175 9.92 8.65 15.06
N ALA A 176 9.32 8.89 13.89
CA ALA A 176 8.86 10.22 13.47
C ALA A 176 7.76 10.78 14.38
N PHE A 177 6.89 9.92 14.89
CA PHE A 177 5.84 10.26 15.84
C PHE A 177 6.45 10.60 17.20
N PHE A 178 7.33 9.76 17.76
CA PHE A 178 8.02 10.01 19.03
C PHE A 178 8.85 11.30 19.05
N GLY A 179 9.44 11.69 17.93
CA GLY A 179 10.15 12.97 17.80
C GLY A 179 9.26 14.22 17.96
N ARG A 180 7.93 14.06 18.02
CA ARG A 180 6.95 15.15 18.09
C ARG A 180 6.11 15.16 19.37
N ILE A 181 6.30 14.21 20.29
CA ILE A 181 5.37 13.98 21.41
C ILE A 181 5.85 14.64 22.70
N ASN A 182 4.98 15.46 23.29
CA ASN A 182 5.10 16.00 24.64
C ASN A 182 3.82 15.77 25.50
N GLU A 183 2.94 14.81 25.16
CA GLU A 183 1.63 14.63 25.84
C GLU A 183 1.24 13.20 26.27
N PRO A 184 0.50 13.02 27.40
CA PRO A 184 0.17 11.71 28.00
C PRO A 184 -0.96 10.91 27.32
N VAL A 185 -1.89 11.56 26.62
CA VAL A 185 -3.02 10.90 25.91
C VAL A 185 -2.52 9.92 24.84
N ILE A 186 -1.31 10.17 24.36
CA ILE A 186 -0.66 9.45 23.28
C ILE A 186 -0.11 8.08 23.73
N MET A 187 0.20 7.91 25.02
CA MET A 187 0.64 6.62 25.58
C MET A 187 -0.42 5.52 25.47
N GLY A 188 -1.71 5.87 25.46
CA GLY A 188 -2.79 4.92 25.26
C GLY A 188 -2.78 4.34 23.84
N ALA A 189 -2.74 5.21 22.83
CA ALA A 189 -2.68 4.80 21.42
C ALA A 189 -1.38 4.03 21.10
N LEU A 190 -0.26 4.46 21.66
CA LEU A 190 1.03 3.80 21.51
C LEU A 190 1.05 2.41 22.15
N LYS A 191 0.44 2.25 23.32
CA LYS A 191 0.28 0.95 23.98
C LYS A 191 -0.63 0.01 23.19
N THR A 192 -1.66 0.55 22.53
CA THR A 192 -2.51 -0.22 21.61
C THR A 192 -1.74 -0.65 20.36
N ILE A 193 -1.02 0.26 19.69
CA ILE A 193 -0.22 -0.06 18.49
C ILE A 193 0.90 -1.07 18.83
N LEU A 194 1.60 -0.88 19.94
CA LEU A 194 2.62 -1.81 20.42
C LEU A 194 2.02 -3.16 20.82
N GLY A 195 0.85 -3.19 21.47
CA GLY A 195 0.15 -4.42 21.82
C GLY A 195 -0.31 -5.20 20.59
N MET A 196 -0.82 -4.51 19.57
CA MET A 196 -1.24 -5.12 18.30
C MET A 196 -0.03 -5.64 17.51
N ALA A 197 1.05 -4.87 17.44
CA ALA A 197 2.29 -5.31 16.81
C ALA A 197 2.88 -6.53 17.55
N GLN A 198 2.97 -6.49 18.88
CA GLN A 198 3.47 -7.61 19.69
C GLN A 198 2.62 -8.87 19.53
N ALA A 199 1.29 -8.74 19.51
CA ALA A 199 0.38 -9.86 19.27
C ALA A 199 0.57 -10.45 17.87
N ALA A 200 0.63 -9.61 16.82
CA ALA A 200 0.89 -10.06 15.46
C ALA A 200 2.27 -10.75 15.33
N PHE A 201 3.31 -10.20 15.96
CA PHE A 201 4.64 -10.81 15.98
C PHE A 201 4.69 -12.14 16.77
N LEU A 202 3.93 -12.26 17.86
CA LEU A 202 3.79 -13.50 18.63
C LEU A 202 3.02 -14.58 17.86
N ASP A 203 1.97 -14.20 17.15
CA ASP A 203 1.20 -15.11 16.30
C ASP A 203 2.05 -15.61 15.14
N VAL A 204 2.80 -14.74 14.46
CA VAL A 204 3.76 -15.13 13.40
C VAL A 204 4.85 -16.06 13.91
N LYS A 205 5.33 -15.89 15.14
CA LYS A 205 6.32 -16.79 15.76
C LYS A 205 5.74 -18.14 16.18
N SER A 206 4.44 -18.22 16.44
CA SER A 206 3.78 -19.42 16.99
C SER A 206 3.04 -20.25 15.96
N SER A 207 2.70 -19.69 14.79
CA SER A 207 1.96 -20.38 13.73
C SER A 207 2.88 -20.88 12.61
N ALA A 208 3.40 -22.10 12.78
CA ALA A 208 3.90 -22.90 11.67
C ALA A 208 2.69 -23.43 10.87
N THR A 209 2.01 -22.58 10.10
CA THR A 209 0.92 -23.01 9.22
C THR A 209 1.29 -22.77 7.77
N HIS A 210 1.42 -23.87 7.02
CA HIS A 210 1.77 -23.97 5.59
C HIS A 210 0.69 -23.43 4.64
N VAL A 211 -0.17 -22.51 5.09
CA VAL A 211 -1.22 -21.92 4.26
C VAL A 211 -1.13 -20.42 4.33
N THR A 212 -1.12 -19.84 3.14
CA THR A 212 -1.00 -18.42 2.84
C THR A 212 -2.32 -17.71 3.03
N LEU A 213 -2.84 -17.80 4.24
CA LEU A 213 -3.97 -16.99 4.61
C LEU A 213 -3.38 -15.65 5.04
N ARG A 214 -3.29 -14.68 4.12
CA ARG A 214 -3.42 -13.28 4.59
C ARG A 214 -4.70 -13.29 5.43
N PRO A 215 -4.68 -12.82 6.69
CA PRO A 215 -5.82 -12.90 7.58
C PRO A 215 -6.98 -12.27 6.86
N ILE A 216 -7.95 -13.10 6.53
CA ILE A 216 -9.23 -12.64 6.04
C ILE A 216 -9.69 -11.61 7.06
N ALA A 217 -10.14 -10.45 6.59
CA ALA A 217 -10.56 -9.32 7.44
C ALA A 217 -11.53 -9.72 8.56
N SER A 218 -12.13 -10.92 8.50
CA SER A 218 -12.93 -11.58 9.52
C SER A 218 -12.18 -12.03 10.79
N MET A 219 -10.85 -12.20 10.79
CA MET A 219 -10.09 -12.67 11.98
C MET A 219 -9.79 -11.55 13.00
N ILE A 220 -9.97 -10.28 12.63
CA ILE A 220 -9.84 -9.12 13.52
C ILE A 220 -11.21 -8.44 13.67
N TYR A 221 -12.23 -9.23 13.99
CA TYR A 221 -13.39 -8.70 14.70
C TYR A 221 -13.27 -9.17 16.14
N ILE A 222 -12.66 -8.34 16.99
CA ILE A 222 -13.00 -8.40 18.41
C ILE A 222 -14.41 -7.82 18.45
N THR A 223 -15.40 -8.70 18.57
CA THR A 223 -16.76 -8.29 18.87
C THR A 223 -16.74 -7.60 20.22
N ASP A 224 -16.96 -6.29 20.24
CA ASP A 224 -17.39 -5.59 21.46
C ASP A 224 -18.76 -6.17 21.85
N THR A 225 -18.75 -7.11 22.79
CA THR A 225 -19.89 -7.41 23.68
C THR A 225 -19.67 -6.72 25.01
#